data_AF-A0A7K8QZ58-F1
#
_entry.id   AF-A0A7K8QZ58-F1
#
_cell.length_a   1.000
_cell.length_b   1.000
_cell.length_c   1.000
_cell.angle_alpha   90.00
_cell.angle_beta   90.00
_cell.angle_gamma   90.00
#
_symmetry.space_group_name_H-M   'P 1'
#
loop_
_entity.id
_entity.type
_entity.pdbx_description
1 polymer ?
#
loop_
_entity_poly.entity_id
_entity_poly.type
_entity_poly.pdbx_seq_one_letter_code
_entity_poly.pdbx_strand_id
1 'polypeptide(L)'
;LEEILPKPVQGNVLMQGYLEKRSREHSFFGSEWQKRWCVLHRKAFYYYANEKSKQPKGSFSIEHYSARLVSHLRKDSRKKCCFELTCPGKRTYEFTAPSPAEAEDWVDQIQFLLKGEFGPIQREEEEEEEELYNDVGSSDSMNTSHSTTLNQDEPNVEMEGDDIYEVLPGGHPKSE
;
A
#
# COMPACT_ATOMS: atom_id res chain seq x y z
N LEU A 1 42.79 -7.27 -12.86
CA LEU A 1 41.50 -7.24 -12.14
C LEU A 1 41.26 -5.79 -11.74
N GLU A 2 40.63 -5.02 -12.61
CA GLU A 2 40.26 -3.64 -12.28
C GLU A 2 39.12 -3.70 -11.25
N GLU A 3 39.42 -3.29 -10.02
CA GLU A 3 38.39 -3.07 -9.00
C GLU A 3 37.53 -1.89 -9.46
N ILE A 4 36.33 -2.20 -9.93
CA ILE A 4 35.32 -1.22 -10.30
C ILE A 4 34.85 -0.56 -9.01
N LEU A 5 35.55 0.49 -8.56
CA LEU A 5 35.12 1.35 -7.48
C LEU A 5 33.75 1.92 -7.85
N PRO A 6 32.70 1.74 -7.02
CA PRO A 6 31.42 2.38 -7.28
C PRO A 6 31.64 3.90 -7.28
N LYS A 7 31.38 4.53 -8.43
CA LYS A 7 31.49 5.99 -8.58
C LYS A 7 30.60 6.66 -7.52
N PRO A 8 31.05 7.78 -6.92
CA PRO A 8 30.19 8.57 -6.05
C PRO A 8 28.93 8.93 -6.83
N VAL A 9 27.78 8.82 -6.16
CA VAL A 9 26.46 9.05 -6.77
C VAL A 9 26.34 10.55 -7.09
N GLN A 10 26.89 10.97 -8.23
CA GLN A 10 26.81 12.34 -8.74
C GLN A 10 25.52 12.47 -9.56
N GLY A 11 24.52 13.14 -8.97
CA GLY A 11 23.22 13.40 -9.58
C GLY A 11 22.04 12.85 -8.76
N ASN A 12 20.95 13.62 -8.69
CA ASN A 12 19.59 13.33 -8.15
C ASN A 12 19.47 12.42 -6.91
N VAL A 13 20.17 12.75 -5.83
CA VAL A 13 19.81 12.25 -4.48
C VAL A 13 18.45 12.83 -4.11
N LEU A 14 17.48 11.96 -3.84
CA LEU A 14 16.11 12.35 -3.49
C LEU A 14 15.97 12.57 -1.99
N MET A 15 16.63 11.72 -1.21
CA MET A 15 16.63 11.82 0.24
C MET A 15 17.92 11.23 0.81
N GLN A 16 18.44 11.85 1.86
CA GLN A 16 19.61 11.34 2.56
C GLN A 16 19.57 11.74 4.04
N GLY A 17 20.13 10.91 4.90
CA GLY A 17 20.10 11.16 6.33
C GLY A 17 20.62 9.99 7.16
N TYR A 18 20.86 10.24 8.44
CA TYR A 18 21.19 9.17 9.38
C TYR A 18 19.94 8.41 9.80
N LEU A 19 19.95 7.10 9.60
CA LEU A 19 18.94 6.17 10.11
C LEU A 19 19.62 5.11 10.96
N GLU A 20 18.90 4.58 11.93
CA GLU A 20 19.29 3.33 12.56
C GLU A 20 18.65 2.18 11.80
N LYS A 21 19.46 1.29 11.23
CA LYS A 21 18.99 0.12 10.50
C LYS A 21 19.09 -1.11 11.39
N ARG A 22 18.03 -1.93 11.43
CA ARG A 22 18.04 -3.21 12.14
C ARG A 22 19.02 -4.20 11.52
N SER A 23 19.79 -4.89 12.35
CA SER A 23 20.72 -5.93 11.92
C SER A 23 19.96 -7.10 11.31
N ARG A 24 20.60 -7.82 10.37
CA ARG A 24 20.03 -9.06 9.81
C ARG A 24 20.12 -10.19 10.84
N GLU A 25 21.24 -10.21 11.56
CA GLU A 25 21.58 -11.23 12.51
C GLU A 25 21.30 -10.69 13.91
N HIS A 26 20.69 -11.51 14.76
CA HIS A 26 20.66 -11.26 16.19
C HIS A 26 22.10 -11.19 16.66
N SER A 27 22.60 -9.96 16.76
CA SER A 27 24.00 -9.71 16.99
C SER A 27 24.30 -10.13 18.43
N PHE A 28 24.87 -11.31 18.63
CA PHE A 28 25.20 -11.84 19.96
C PHE A 28 26.13 -10.91 20.77
N PHE A 29 26.83 -9.99 20.07
CA PHE A 29 27.79 -9.05 20.67
C PHE A 29 27.54 -7.59 20.27
N GLY A 30 26.38 -7.25 19.70
CA GLY A 30 26.14 -5.91 19.16
C GLY A 30 24.72 -5.39 19.32
N SER A 31 24.57 -4.06 19.19
CA SER A 31 23.25 -3.43 19.14
C SER A 31 22.46 -3.95 17.93
N GLU A 32 21.20 -4.34 18.15
CA GLU A 32 20.26 -4.71 17.09
C GLU A 32 20.11 -3.58 16.07
N TRP A 33 20.19 -2.33 16.52
CA TRP A 33 20.06 -1.12 15.73
C TRP A 33 21.43 -0.49 15.46
N GLN A 34 21.75 -0.28 14.19
CA GLN A 34 23.03 0.27 13.76
C GLN A 34 22.83 1.59 13.02
N LYS A 35 23.45 2.67 13.50
CA LYS A 35 23.45 3.97 12.80
C LYS A 35 24.16 3.84 11.45
N ARG A 36 23.50 4.29 10.38
CA ARG A 36 23.96 4.27 8.99
C ARG A 36 23.58 5.57 8.33
N TRP A 37 24.48 6.09 7.50
CA TRP A 37 24.13 7.16 6.57
C TRP A 37 23.41 6.53 5.39
N CYS A 38 22.15 6.87 5.20
CA CYS A 38 21.30 6.29 4.16
C CYS A 38 21.08 7.32 3.05
N VAL A 39 21.07 6.83 1.81
CA VAL A 39 20.89 7.65 0.62
C VAL A 39 19.91 6.94 -0.30
N LEU A 40 18.81 7.61 -0.62
CA LEU A 40 17.86 7.20 -1.65
C LEU A 40 18.16 8.00 -2.91
N HIS A 41 18.57 7.28 -3.94
CA HIS A 41 18.88 7.84 -5.25
C HIS A 41 18.06 7.10 -6.30
N ARG A 42 17.13 7.81 -6.96
CA ARG A 42 16.14 7.24 -7.88
C ARG A 42 15.38 6.11 -7.17
N LYS A 43 15.57 4.85 -7.55
CA LYS A 43 14.97 3.66 -6.90
C LYS A 43 15.99 2.75 -6.22
N ALA A 44 17.19 3.25 -5.99
CA ALA A 44 18.24 2.52 -5.29
C ALA A 44 18.46 3.11 -3.90
N PHE A 45 18.41 2.26 -2.89
CA PHE A 45 18.68 2.61 -1.51
C PHE A 45 20.08 2.15 -1.14
N TYR A 46 20.91 3.07 -0.67
CA TYR A 46 22.29 2.83 -0.23
C TYR A 46 22.42 3.13 1.25
N TYR A 47 23.24 2.35 1.94
CA TYR A 47 23.59 2.65 3.32
C TYR A 47 25.09 2.51 3.56
N TYR A 48 25.66 3.51 4.22
CA TYR A 48 27.08 3.68 4.50
C TYR A 48 27.33 3.62 6.00
N ALA A 49 28.58 3.36 6.40
CA ALA A 49 28.94 3.41 7.81
C ALA A 49 28.76 4.83 8.38
N ASN A 50 29.11 5.84 7.59
CA ASN A 50 28.93 7.26 7.87
C ASN A 50 28.88 8.05 6.55
N GLU A 51 28.54 9.34 6.62
CA GLU A 51 28.42 10.23 5.46
C GLU A 51 29.71 10.38 4.65
N LYS A 52 30.89 10.28 5.30
CA LYS A 52 32.21 10.43 4.65
C LYS A 52 32.72 9.14 4.02
N SER A 53 31.97 8.05 4.10
CA SER A 53 32.39 6.74 3.60
C SER A 53 32.35 6.71 2.08
N LYS A 54 33.47 6.30 1.46
CA LYS A 54 33.57 6.20 -0.01
C LYS A 54 32.79 5.02 -0.60
N GLN A 55 32.61 3.94 0.16
CA GLN A 55 31.93 2.73 -0.28
C GLN A 55 30.70 2.44 0.59
N PRO A 56 29.56 2.04 -0.01
CA PRO A 56 28.39 1.62 0.73
C PRO A 56 28.67 0.30 1.46
N LYS A 57 28.09 0.13 2.64
CA LYS A 57 28.05 -1.16 3.34
C LYS A 57 27.08 -2.14 2.66
N GLY A 58 26.12 -1.60 1.91
CA GLY A 58 25.29 -2.34 0.99
C GLY A 58 24.29 -1.45 0.29
N SER A 59 23.58 -2.03 -0.67
CA SER A 59 22.53 -1.38 -1.44
C SER A 59 21.43 -2.38 -1.78
N PHE A 60 20.26 -1.87 -2.12
CA PHE A 60 19.16 -2.65 -2.67
C PHE A 60 18.25 -1.76 -3.54
N SER A 61 17.60 -2.37 -4.53
CA SER A 61 16.54 -1.69 -5.28
C SER A 61 15.26 -1.69 -4.44
N ILE A 62 14.59 -0.54 -4.36
CA ILE A 62 13.26 -0.45 -3.74
C ILE A 62 12.15 -0.91 -4.70
N GLU A 63 12.47 -1.27 -5.94
CA GLU A 63 11.49 -1.82 -6.89
C GLU A 63 10.79 -3.05 -6.29
N HIS A 64 9.45 -3.02 -6.35
CA HIS A 64 8.55 -4.01 -5.77
C HIS A 64 8.57 -4.10 -4.23
N TYR A 65 9.25 -3.19 -3.54
CA TYR A 65 9.06 -3.00 -2.11
C TYR A 65 7.81 -2.16 -1.84
N SER A 66 7.33 -2.24 -0.60
CA SER A 66 6.34 -1.36 -0.01
C SER A 66 6.91 -0.78 1.27
N ALA A 67 6.80 0.53 1.45
CA ALA A 67 7.25 1.25 2.64
C ALA A 67 6.07 1.60 3.54
N ARG A 68 6.20 1.39 4.85
CA ARG A 68 5.19 1.78 5.85
C ARG A 68 5.81 2.15 7.19
N LEU A 69 5.10 2.98 7.94
CA LEU A 69 5.41 3.23 9.35
C LEU A 69 5.06 2.00 10.20
N VAL A 70 5.85 1.76 11.25
CA VAL A 70 5.71 0.57 12.09
C VAL A 70 6.01 0.90 13.54
N SER A 71 5.01 0.82 14.41
CA SER A 71 5.16 1.18 15.82
C SER A 71 5.56 0.02 16.75
N HIS A 72 5.63 -1.22 16.24
CA HIS A 72 5.93 -2.39 17.06
C HIS A 72 7.41 -2.82 17.03
N LEU A 73 8.26 -2.16 16.23
CA LEU A 73 9.69 -2.47 16.12
C LEU A 73 10.50 -2.11 17.38
N ARG A 74 9.97 -1.21 18.22
CA ARG A 74 10.61 -0.76 19.47
C ARG A 74 9.57 -0.61 20.57
N LYS A 75 10.01 -0.77 21.82
CA LYS A 75 9.19 -0.54 23.03
C LYS A 75 9.42 0.82 23.69
N ASP A 76 10.40 1.59 23.21
CA ASP A 76 10.79 2.90 23.74
C ASP A 76 9.99 4.05 23.10
N SER A 77 10.31 5.30 23.47
CA SER A 77 9.67 6.51 22.94
C SER A 77 9.86 6.69 21.43
N ARG A 78 10.83 6.01 20.81
CA ARG A 78 11.17 6.11 19.38
C ARG A 78 10.37 5.15 18.51
N LYS A 79 9.42 4.42 19.09
CA LYS A 79 8.50 3.54 18.35
C LYS A 79 7.73 4.24 17.23
N LYS A 80 7.46 5.54 17.36
CA LYS A 80 6.79 6.34 16.31
C LYS A 80 7.72 6.79 15.19
N CYS A 81 9.04 6.66 15.36
CA CYS A 81 10.04 7.03 14.35
C CYS A 81 10.45 5.83 13.48
N CYS A 82 9.72 4.72 13.55
CA CYS A 82 10.11 3.46 12.94
C CYS A 82 9.33 3.20 11.66
N PHE A 83 10.01 2.66 10.65
CA PHE A 83 9.42 2.29 9.37
C PHE A 83 10.12 1.06 8.79
N GLU A 84 9.47 0.40 7.84
CA GLU A 84 10.05 -0.76 7.17
C GLU A 84 9.76 -0.77 5.67
N LEU A 85 10.64 -1.46 4.95
CA LEU A 85 10.50 -1.81 3.54
C LEU A 85 10.35 -3.32 3.43
N THR A 86 9.18 -3.77 2.98
CA THR A 86 8.87 -5.20 2.76
C THR A 86 8.63 -5.49 1.28
N CYS A 87 9.07 -6.65 0.81
CA CYS A 87 8.75 -7.17 -0.51
C CYS A 87 8.50 -8.69 -0.38
N PRO A 88 7.39 -9.24 -0.92
CA PRO A 88 7.12 -10.66 -0.87
C PRO A 88 8.29 -11.49 -1.42
N GLY A 89 8.70 -12.52 -0.69
CA GLY A 89 9.82 -13.39 -1.07
C GLY A 89 11.22 -12.74 -0.97
N LYS A 90 11.33 -11.47 -0.56
CA LYS A 90 12.61 -10.80 -0.30
C LYS A 90 12.75 -10.43 1.18
N ARG A 91 13.95 -10.01 1.54
CA ARG A 91 14.27 -9.53 2.88
C ARG A 91 13.50 -8.24 3.20
N THR A 92 13.01 -8.15 4.44
CA THR A 92 12.55 -6.91 5.07
C THR A 92 13.71 -6.05 5.57
N TYR A 93 13.61 -4.73 5.36
CA TYR A 93 14.54 -3.75 5.90
C TYR A 93 13.81 -2.83 6.87
N GLU A 94 14.27 -2.79 8.11
CA GLU A 94 13.67 -1.97 9.17
C GLU A 94 14.60 -0.84 9.59
N PHE A 95 14.00 0.32 9.80
CA PHE A 95 14.69 1.56 10.09
C PHE A 95 14.02 2.34 11.24
N THR A 96 14.83 3.10 11.97
CA THR A 96 14.37 4.13 12.89
C THR A 96 14.99 5.47 12.49
N ALA A 97 14.14 6.46 12.21
CA ALA A 97 14.53 7.84 11.95
C ALA A 97 14.82 8.61 13.25
N PRO A 98 15.44 9.80 13.17
CA PRO A 98 15.65 10.67 14.33
C PRO A 98 14.35 11.23 14.91
N SER A 99 13.34 11.47 14.05
CA SER A 99 12.03 12.00 14.43
C SER A 99 10.88 11.26 13.70
N PRO A 100 9.63 11.36 14.20
CA PRO A 100 8.47 10.81 13.51
C PRO A 100 8.22 11.46 12.15
N ALA A 101 8.39 12.78 12.07
CA ALA A 101 8.26 13.53 10.82
C ALA A 101 9.26 13.04 9.76
N GLU A 102 10.52 12.83 10.13
CA GLU A 102 11.48 12.26 9.18
C GLU A 102 11.11 10.83 8.75
N ALA A 103 10.55 10.01 9.65
CA ALA A 103 10.09 8.67 9.27
C ALA A 103 8.95 8.73 8.23
N GLU A 104 8.02 9.67 8.41
CA GLU A 104 6.95 9.97 7.45
C GLU A 104 7.52 10.41 6.11
N ASP A 105 8.44 11.39 6.11
CA ASP A 105 9.11 11.87 4.89
C ASP A 105 9.79 10.73 4.12
N TRP A 106 10.49 9.83 4.82
CA TRP A 106 11.14 8.67 4.21
C TRP A 106 10.13 7.74 3.56
N VAL A 107 9.03 7.43 4.26
CA VAL A 107 7.98 6.55 3.73
C VAL A 107 7.29 7.19 2.53
N ASP A 108 6.90 8.45 2.61
CA ASP A 108 6.19 9.17 1.56
C ASP A 108 7.04 9.30 0.29
N GLN A 109 8.31 9.68 0.44
CA GLN A 109 9.23 9.79 -0.69
C GLN A 109 9.43 8.45 -1.39
N ILE A 110 9.56 7.35 -0.63
CA ILE A 110 9.70 6.00 -1.18
C ILE A 110 8.40 5.57 -1.86
N GLN A 111 7.25 5.75 -1.23
CA GLN A 111 5.96 5.41 -1.82
C GLN A 111 5.68 6.19 -3.11
N PHE A 112 6.02 7.49 -3.14
CA PHE A 112 5.87 8.32 -4.33
C PHE A 112 6.63 7.72 -5.53
N LEU A 113 7.87 7.28 -5.30
CA LEU A 113 8.70 6.67 -6.35
C LEU A 113 8.17 5.32 -6.84
N LEU A 114 7.48 4.58 -5.96
CA LEU A 114 6.89 3.28 -6.28
C LEU A 114 5.55 3.41 -7.00
N LYS A 115 4.75 4.44 -6.67
CA LYS A 115 3.48 4.73 -7.33
C LYS A 115 3.66 5.27 -8.75
N GLY A 116 4.77 5.96 -9.03
CA GLY A 116 5.08 6.52 -10.36
C GLY A 116 5.28 5.50 -11.50
N GLU A 117 5.28 4.19 -11.21
CA GLU A 117 5.26 3.13 -12.24
C GLU A 117 3.86 2.58 -12.53
N PHE A 118 2.86 2.98 -11.75
CA PHE A 118 1.45 2.67 -11.99
C PHE A 118 0.72 3.98 -12.28
N GLY A 119 1.02 4.61 -13.42
CA GLY A 119 0.00 5.43 -14.07
C GLY A 119 -1.25 4.56 -14.25
N PRO A 120 -2.47 5.13 -14.19
CA PRO A 120 -3.68 4.34 -14.37
C PRO A 120 -3.53 3.56 -15.68
N ILE A 121 -3.59 2.23 -15.58
CA ILE A 121 -3.82 1.38 -16.73
C ILE A 121 -5.12 1.91 -17.32
N GLN A 122 -5.03 2.67 -18.41
CA GLN A 122 -6.17 2.85 -19.28
C GLN A 122 -6.47 1.44 -19.77
N ARG A 123 -7.46 0.82 -19.14
CA ARG A 123 -8.21 -0.24 -19.79
C ARG A 123 -8.77 0.43 -21.03
N GLU A 124 -8.08 0.25 -22.15
CA GLU A 124 -8.67 0.43 -23.47
C GLU A 124 -9.87 -0.53 -23.48
N GLU A 125 -11.04 -0.02 -23.12
CA GLU A 125 -12.29 -0.65 -23.52
C GLU A 125 -12.37 -0.42 -25.02
N GLU A 126 -12.19 -1.52 -25.73
CA GLU A 126 -12.11 -1.63 -27.18
C GLU A 126 -13.25 -0.86 -27.86
N GLU A 127 -12.86 -0.17 -28.93
CA GLU A 127 -13.74 0.37 -29.95
C GLU A 127 -14.60 -0.76 -30.54
N GLU A 128 -15.89 -0.82 -30.22
CA GLU A 128 -16.89 -1.38 -31.13
C GLU A 128 -17.62 -0.20 -31.79
N GLU A 129 -16.98 0.28 -32.85
CA GLU A 129 -17.58 1.07 -33.92
C GLU A 129 -18.60 0.19 -34.67
N GLU A 130 -19.78 -0.03 -34.08
CA GLU A 130 -20.90 -0.64 -34.81
C GLU A 130 -21.65 0.43 -35.63
N GLU A 131 -21.29 0.47 -36.92
CA GLU A 131 -22.20 0.49 -38.07
C GLU A 131 -23.22 1.65 -38.19
N LEU A 132 -22.76 2.66 -38.93
CA LEU A 132 -23.39 3.28 -40.09
C LEU A 132 -24.84 2.83 -40.48
N TYR A 133 -25.64 3.85 -40.79
CA TYR A 133 -26.99 3.89 -41.38
C TYR A 133 -28.19 3.78 -40.43
N ASN A 134 -28.85 4.92 -40.20
CA ASN A 134 -30.22 5.01 -40.68
C ASN A 134 -30.62 6.43 -41.10
N ASP A 135 -31.35 6.43 -42.20
CA ASP A 135 -31.69 7.49 -43.13
C ASP A 135 -32.60 8.59 -42.54
N VAL A 136 -32.49 9.77 -43.14
CA VAL A 136 -33.19 11.01 -42.82
C VAL A 136 -34.66 10.90 -43.23
N GLY A 137 -35.62 11.42 -42.43
CA GLY A 137 -36.97 11.64 -42.96
C GLY A 137 -38.07 12.03 -42.00
N SER A 138 -38.11 13.30 -41.62
CA SER A 138 -39.29 14.18 -41.42
C SER A 138 -40.70 13.54 -41.35
N SER A 139 -41.44 13.83 -40.27
CA SER A 139 -42.63 14.73 -40.29
C SER A 139 -43.64 14.40 -39.19
N ASP A 140 -44.19 15.47 -38.61
CA ASP A 140 -45.29 15.52 -37.67
C ASP A 140 -46.49 14.62 -38.02
N SER A 141 -47.12 14.03 -36.99
CA SER A 141 -48.59 13.93 -36.92
C SER A 141 -49.08 13.58 -35.51
N MET A 142 -49.84 14.53 -34.96
CA MET A 142 -50.72 14.38 -33.80
C MET A 142 -51.95 13.52 -34.14
N ASN A 143 -52.44 12.79 -33.14
CA ASN A 143 -53.81 12.34 -32.83
C ASN A 143 -53.75 10.93 -32.20
N THR A 144 -54.68 10.42 -31.41
CA THR A 144 -55.68 10.97 -30.48
C THR A 144 -56.24 9.74 -29.74
N SER A 145 -56.31 9.82 -28.41
CA SER A 145 -57.35 9.27 -27.52
C SER A 145 -57.71 7.78 -27.50
N HIS A 146 -57.57 7.17 -26.32
CA HIS A 146 -58.66 6.68 -25.44
C HIS A 146 -58.02 6.22 -24.10
N SER A 147 -58.21 6.90 -22.97
CA SER A 147 -59.36 6.94 -22.04
C SER A 147 -59.60 5.68 -21.19
N THR A 148 -59.44 5.90 -19.87
CA THR A 148 -60.26 5.43 -18.72
C THR A 148 -60.11 4.02 -18.13
N THR A 149 -59.38 3.97 -16.99
CA THR A 149 -59.80 3.54 -15.62
C THR A 149 -60.56 2.22 -15.41
N LEU A 150 -60.05 1.37 -14.51
CA LEU A 150 -60.67 1.09 -13.19
C LEU A 150 -59.83 0.14 -12.31
N ASN A 151 -59.66 0.60 -11.06
CA ASN A 151 -59.63 -0.13 -9.78
C ASN A 151 -58.32 -0.65 -9.14
N GLN A 152 -58.09 0.00 -8.00
CA GLN A 152 -57.42 -0.41 -6.77
C GLN A 152 -57.83 -1.81 -6.32
N ASP A 153 -56.90 -2.56 -5.71
CA ASP A 153 -57.03 -3.17 -4.37
C ASP A 153 -55.79 -4.03 -4.07
N GLU A 154 -55.00 -3.59 -3.07
CA GLU A 154 -54.05 -4.44 -2.32
C GLU A 154 -54.86 -5.32 -1.35
N PRO A 155 -54.43 -6.56 -1.04
CA PRO A 155 -53.66 -6.70 0.21
C PRO A 155 -52.58 -7.80 0.22
N ASN A 156 -51.46 -7.45 0.87
CA ASN A 156 -50.73 -8.22 1.88
C ASN A 156 -51.21 -9.67 2.14
N VAL A 157 -50.36 -10.66 1.84
CA VAL A 157 -50.47 -12.02 2.40
C VAL A 157 -49.13 -12.41 3.01
N GLU A 158 -49.14 -12.36 4.34
CA GLU A 158 -48.22 -12.97 5.26
C GLU A 158 -48.18 -14.50 5.03
N MET A 159 -46.99 -15.10 4.99
CA MET A 159 -46.86 -16.54 5.23
C MET A 159 -46.28 -16.75 6.61
N GLU A 160 -47.19 -17.09 7.53
CA GLU A 160 -46.91 -17.75 8.81
C GLU A 160 -46.43 -19.19 8.59
N GLY A 161 -45.65 -19.67 9.56
CA GLY A 161 -45.62 -21.09 9.95
C GLY A 161 -44.39 -21.87 9.50
N ASP A 162 -43.38 -22.00 10.37
CA ASP A 162 -43.47 -23.02 11.41
C ASP A 162 -42.33 -22.89 12.43
N ASP A 163 -42.74 -23.02 13.69
CA ASP A 163 -41.99 -22.83 14.91
C ASP A 163 -40.95 -23.94 15.15
N ILE A 164 -39.71 -23.55 15.46
CA ILE A 164 -38.79 -24.39 16.25
C ILE A 164 -38.56 -23.68 17.58
N TYR A 165 -39.29 -24.14 18.60
CA TYR A 165 -39.26 -23.66 19.98
C TYR A 165 -37.90 -23.93 20.70
N GLU A 166 -37.44 -22.89 21.41
CA GLU A 166 -36.90 -22.77 22.80
C GLU A 166 -36.47 -24.02 23.62
N VAL A 167 -35.59 -24.04 24.64
CA VAL A 167 -34.69 -23.11 25.38
C VAL A 167 -33.75 -23.96 26.31
N LEU A 168 -32.61 -23.37 26.70
CA LEU A 168 -31.49 -23.80 27.58
C LEU A 168 -31.90 -24.22 29.03
N PRO A 169 -31.00 -24.88 29.82
CA PRO A 169 -30.25 -24.10 30.81
C PRO A 169 -28.79 -24.58 31.05
N GLY A 170 -27.95 -23.64 31.51
CA GLY A 170 -26.51 -23.81 31.66
C GLY A 170 -26.02 -24.58 32.89
N GLY A 171 -24.69 -24.59 33.04
CA GLY A 171 -24.01 -25.01 34.26
C GLY A 171 -22.52 -25.26 34.07
N HIS A 172 -21.68 -24.27 34.37
CA HIS A 172 -20.35 -24.52 34.96
C HIS A 172 -20.57 -25.12 36.37
N PRO A 173 -19.70 -26.00 36.92
CA PRO A 173 -18.39 -25.55 37.41
C PRO A 173 -17.21 -26.57 37.33
N LYS A 174 -16.07 -26.02 37.76
CA LYS A 174 -14.69 -26.49 38.02
C LYS A 174 -14.45 -27.97 38.42
N SER A 175 -13.21 -28.41 38.12
CA SER A 175 -12.17 -29.01 39.01
C SER A 175 -11.59 -30.32 38.48
N GLU A 176 -10.26 -30.33 38.26
CA GLU A 176 -9.24 -31.02 39.08
C GLU A 176 -7.88 -30.37 38.84
#